data_AF-A0A2U0DQB9-F1
#
_entry.id   AF-A0A2U0DQB9-F1
#
_cell.length_a   1.000
_cell.length_b   1.000
_cell.length_c   1.000
_cell.angle_alpha   90.00
_cell.angle_beta   90.00
_cell.angle_gamma   90.00
#
_symmetry.space_group_name_H-M   'P 1'
#
loop_
_entity.id
_entity.type
_entity.pdbx_description
1 polymer ?
#
loop_
_entity_poly.entity_id
_entity_poly.type
_entity_poly.pdbx_seq_one_letter_code
_entity_poly.pdbx_strand_id
1 'polypeptide(L)'
;MIDRPKKPLPVNSANGTSKIVCVVKTFSMWYPDSESNPNGSGHWVTSSYTICIDLTIDTFENPDDGSGNGGYDYPPFGGGFDNPLDTTKIPKSPCEQIKKQTINTNYKAKIEALDNPSVLNLKKETGFSESKTGVFTELSSAVSTNSSDGLTVTVTPSLKGYIHTHLNNYLTGTFNDAGEPLIKKPIRMFSPADVNTLMTMAEMATDGNYGELYGTMVSSYGNYTIMFTGTASDIKTGFDTQKWTDDYVAYRVRNPYWSFEKLFLTFLKEKMNVQGVELYKIKDNGTVQKKTLNSNNNVQSSDCPQ
;
A
#
# COMPACT_ATOMS: atom_id res chain seq x y z
N MET A 1 -29.75 3.71 26.14
CA MET A 1 -28.86 2.60 25.70
C MET A 1 -29.46 2.01 24.45
N ILE A 2 -28.85 2.23 23.28
CA ILE A 2 -29.26 1.58 22.04
C ILE A 2 -28.36 0.37 21.88
N ASP A 3 -28.92 -0.81 22.15
CA ASP A 3 -28.24 -2.08 22.01
C ASP A 3 -27.95 -2.31 20.53
N ARG A 4 -26.68 -2.26 20.13
CA ARG A 4 -26.27 -2.54 18.75
C ARG A 4 -26.32 -4.06 18.55
N PRO A 5 -26.90 -4.56 17.43
CA PRO A 5 -26.99 -5.99 17.19
C PRO A 5 -25.58 -6.60 17.12
N LYS A 6 -25.32 -7.55 18.02
CA LYS A 6 -24.12 -8.40 17.98
C LYS A 6 -24.23 -9.27 16.73
N LYS A 7 -23.30 -9.13 15.80
CA LYS A 7 -23.22 -10.00 14.62
C LYS A 7 -22.88 -11.42 15.11
N PRO A 8 -23.73 -12.43 14.88
CA PRO A 8 -23.41 -13.80 15.27
C PRO A 8 -22.19 -14.29 14.48
N LEU A 9 -21.32 -15.05 15.16
CA LEU A 9 -20.19 -15.70 14.54
C LEU A 9 -20.69 -16.75 13.52
N PRO A 10 -19.96 -16.97 12.41
CA PRO A 10 -20.31 -17.99 11.44
C PRO A 10 -20.34 -19.39 12.10
N VAL A 11 -21.34 -20.18 11.73
CA VAL A 11 -21.72 -21.46 12.36
C VAL A 11 -20.63 -22.55 12.22
N ASN A 12 -19.62 -22.34 11.37
CA ASN A 12 -18.55 -23.32 11.13
C ASN A 12 -17.45 -23.36 12.21
N SER A 13 -17.46 -22.44 13.19
CA SER A 13 -16.41 -22.39 14.22
C SER A 13 -16.65 -23.30 15.43
N ALA A 14 -17.63 -24.23 15.37
CA ALA A 14 -18.00 -25.13 16.47
C ALA A 14 -17.32 -26.51 16.44
N ASN A 15 -16.24 -26.69 15.66
CA ASN A 15 -15.40 -27.89 15.73
C ASN A 15 -14.18 -27.61 16.62
N GLY A 16 -13.87 -28.53 17.53
CA GLY A 16 -12.88 -28.40 18.63
C GLY A 16 -11.42 -28.15 18.24
N THR A 17 -11.15 -27.71 17.01
CA THR A 17 -9.84 -27.30 16.48
C THR A 17 -9.72 -25.79 16.24
N SER A 18 -10.83 -25.03 16.27
CA SER A 18 -10.83 -23.57 16.05
C SER A 18 -10.24 -22.82 17.26
N LYS A 19 -9.04 -22.24 17.10
CA LYS A 19 -8.49 -21.27 18.07
C LYS A 19 -8.94 -19.87 17.70
N ILE A 20 -10.05 -19.43 18.27
CA ILE A 20 -10.49 -18.03 18.19
C ILE A 20 -9.77 -17.23 19.27
N VAL A 21 -9.01 -16.20 18.87
CA VAL A 21 -8.42 -15.23 19.80
C VAL A 21 -9.23 -13.94 19.74
N CYS A 22 -9.85 -13.58 20.86
CA CYS A 22 -10.56 -12.31 21.01
C CYS A 22 -9.74 -11.32 21.82
N VAL A 23 -9.51 -10.13 21.26
CA VAL A 23 -8.88 -9.00 21.94
C VAL A 23 -9.95 -7.94 22.22
N VAL A 24 -10.17 -7.65 23.50
CA VAL A 24 -11.02 -6.53 23.94
C VAL A 24 -10.12 -5.32 24.13
N LYS A 25 -10.41 -4.22 23.44
CA LYS A 25 -9.79 -2.92 23.71
C LYS A 25 -10.80 -2.01 24.38
N THR A 26 -10.41 -1.50 25.54
CA THR A 26 -11.20 -0.54 26.30
C THR A 26 -10.44 0.78 26.34
N PHE A 27 -11.14 1.87 26.05
CA PHE A 27 -10.61 3.21 26.20
C PHE A 27 -11.60 4.08 26.96
N SER A 28 -11.05 4.97 27.78
CA SER A 28 -11.82 5.93 28.58
C SER A 28 -11.42 7.32 28.12
N MET A 29 -12.41 8.14 27.82
CA MET A 29 -12.24 9.55 27.46
C MET A 29 -12.93 10.42 28.49
N TRP A 30 -12.25 11.46 28.95
CA TRP A 30 -12.83 12.47 29.82
C TRP A 30 -13.47 13.57 28.98
N TYR A 31 -14.73 13.88 29.26
CA TYR A 31 -15.49 14.92 28.60
C TYR A 31 -15.78 16.04 29.60
N PRO A 32 -15.39 17.30 29.32
CA PRO A 32 -15.79 18.42 30.14
C PRO A 32 -17.30 18.63 30.02
N ASP A 33 -17.96 19.04 31.10
CA ASP A 33 -19.39 19.33 31.11
C ASP A 33 -19.72 20.62 30.32
N SER A 34 -18.70 21.43 30.03
CA SER A 34 -18.82 22.64 29.21
C SER A 34 -17.61 22.81 28.28
N GLU A 35 -17.87 22.97 26.99
CA GLU A 35 -16.82 23.23 25.98
C GLU A 35 -16.13 24.58 26.14
N SER A 36 -16.77 25.54 26.83
CA SER A 36 -16.19 26.87 27.12
C SER A 36 -15.28 26.87 28.35
N ASN A 37 -15.28 25.80 29.15
CA ASN A 37 -14.36 25.61 30.26
C ASN A 37 -13.86 24.16 30.28
N PRO A 38 -12.94 23.78 29.37
CA PRO A 38 -12.48 22.41 29.23
C PRO A 38 -11.67 21.90 30.44
N ASN A 39 -11.29 22.79 31.37
CA ASN A 39 -10.62 22.42 32.63
C ASN A 39 -11.60 22.38 33.83
N GLY A 40 -12.90 22.55 33.58
CA GLY A 40 -13.95 22.53 34.61
C GLY A 40 -14.35 21.11 35.03
N SER A 41 -15.54 20.98 35.62
CA SER A 41 -16.11 19.66 35.89
C SER A 41 -16.34 18.89 34.59
N GLY A 42 -16.28 17.56 34.68
CA GLY A 42 -16.47 16.67 33.57
C GLY A 42 -16.65 15.23 34.04
N HIS A 43 -16.87 14.33 33.09
CA HIS A 43 -17.16 12.93 33.37
C HIS A 43 -16.39 12.00 32.43
N TRP A 44 -16.09 10.80 32.92
CA TRP A 44 -15.42 9.76 32.14
C TRP A 44 -16.44 8.92 31.39
N VAL A 45 -16.25 8.77 30.09
CA VAL A 45 -16.98 7.80 29.27
C VAL A 45 -16.01 6.70 28.86
N THR A 46 -16.37 5.46 29.20
CA THR A 46 -15.59 4.28 28.81
C THR A 46 -16.32 3.55 27.70
N SER A 47 -15.59 3.24 26.62
CA SER A 47 -16.08 2.41 25.53
C SER A 47 -15.12 1.25 25.30
N SER A 48 -15.66 0.08 25.03
CA SER A 48 -14.89 -1.11 24.69
C SER A 48 -15.38 -1.69 23.38
N TYR A 49 -14.47 -2.25 22.59
CA TYR A 49 -14.82 -3.09 21.46
C TYR A 49 -13.94 -4.33 21.43
N THR A 50 -14.54 -5.43 20.98
CA THR A 50 -13.91 -6.75 20.92
C THR A 50 -13.68 -7.12 19.46
N ILE A 51 -12.45 -7.50 19.13
CA ILE A 51 -12.11 -8.10 17.85
C ILE A 51 -11.79 -9.56 18.10
N CYS A 52 -12.46 -10.47 17.41
CA CYS A 52 -12.15 -11.90 17.43
C CYS A 52 -11.55 -12.33 16.09
N ILE A 53 -10.45 -13.06 16.13
CA ILE A 53 -9.74 -13.59 14.96
C ILE A 53 -9.78 -15.11 15.05
N ASP A 54 -10.23 -15.77 13.98
CA ASP A 54 -10.19 -17.23 13.83
C ASP A 54 -8.82 -17.61 13.21
N LEU A 55 -8.04 -18.42 13.93
CA LEU A 55 -6.71 -18.85 13.50
C LEU A 55 -6.72 -20.21 12.74
N THR A 56 -7.87 -20.71 12.30
CA THR A 56 -7.98 -22.01 11.60
C THR A 56 -8.22 -21.95 10.10
N ILE A 57 -7.44 -21.14 9.38
CA ILE A 57 -7.38 -21.25 7.90
C ILE A 57 -5.93 -21.56 7.49
N ASP A 58 -5.54 -22.80 7.74
CA ASP A 58 -4.62 -23.54 6.88
C ASP A 58 -5.46 -24.57 6.12
N THR A 59 -5.23 -24.69 4.81
CA THR A 59 -5.92 -25.52 3.79
C THR A 59 -7.13 -24.89 3.10
N PHE A 60 -6.94 -24.59 1.82
CA PHE A 60 -8.00 -24.70 0.82
C PHE A 60 -7.52 -25.70 -0.22
N GLU A 61 -8.07 -26.92 -0.16
CA GLU A 61 -8.04 -27.87 -1.26
C GLU A 61 -8.89 -27.32 -2.40
N ASN A 62 -8.38 -27.55 -3.61
CA ASN A 62 -8.99 -27.19 -4.88
C ASN A 62 -10.08 -28.22 -5.20
N PRO A 63 -11.37 -27.88 -5.34
CA PRO A 63 -12.38 -28.81 -5.82
C PRO A 63 -12.70 -28.46 -7.27
N ASP A 64 -11.89 -28.93 -8.22
CA ASP A 64 -12.33 -29.04 -9.61
C ASP A 64 -11.40 -29.98 -10.42
N ASP A 65 -11.46 -31.26 -10.10
CA ASP A 65 -11.02 -32.37 -10.93
C ASP A 65 -12.14 -33.43 -11.04
N GLY A 66 -13.10 -33.18 -11.94
CA GLY A 66 -14.25 -34.06 -12.17
C GLY A 66 -14.62 -34.20 -13.64
N SER A 67 -13.99 -35.15 -14.31
CA SER A 67 -14.25 -35.69 -15.66
C SER A 67 -15.73 -35.97 -15.99
N GLY A 68 -16.16 -35.71 -17.24
CA GLY A 68 -17.49 -36.09 -17.72
C GLY A 68 -17.77 -35.86 -19.22
N ASN A 69 -17.12 -36.65 -20.07
CA ASN A 69 -17.51 -37.19 -21.39
C ASN A 69 -18.80 -36.68 -22.11
N GLY A 70 -18.70 -36.31 -23.40
CA GLY A 70 -19.83 -36.35 -24.34
C GLY A 70 -19.68 -35.55 -25.66
N GLY A 71 -19.34 -36.26 -26.78
CA GLY A 71 -19.67 -36.05 -28.22
C GLY A 71 -19.71 -34.63 -28.82
N TYR A 72 -19.09 -34.32 -29.97
CA TYR A 72 -19.18 -35.00 -31.27
C TYR A 72 -17.92 -34.81 -32.14
N ASP A 73 -17.75 -35.76 -33.07
CA ASP A 73 -16.71 -35.88 -34.09
C ASP A 73 -17.22 -35.40 -35.46
N TYR A 74 -16.48 -34.56 -36.18
CA TYR A 74 -16.44 -34.47 -37.67
C TYR A 74 -15.15 -33.71 -38.12
N PRO A 75 -14.52 -34.05 -39.27
CA PRO A 75 -13.06 -34.03 -39.42
C PRO A 75 -12.57 -33.03 -40.53
N PRO A 76 -11.38 -33.16 -41.17
CA PRO A 76 -10.31 -32.16 -41.13
C PRO A 76 -9.98 -31.51 -42.49
N PHE A 77 -9.91 -30.18 -42.56
CA PHE A 77 -9.32 -29.42 -43.67
C PHE A 77 -8.77 -28.11 -43.06
N GLY A 78 -7.57 -27.60 -43.30
CA GLY A 78 -6.56 -27.84 -44.30
C GLY A 78 -5.87 -26.49 -44.55
N GLY A 79 -4.53 -26.45 -44.57
CA GLY A 79 -3.73 -25.46 -45.30
C GLY A 79 -3.60 -24.04 -44.73
N GLY A 80 -2.39 -23.75 -44.24
CA GLY A 80 -1.54 -22.60 -44.58
C GLY A 80 -2.11 -21.18 -44.54
N PHE A 81 -1.47 -20.30 -43.77
CA PHE A 81 -0.71 -19.15 -44.31
C PHE A 81 0.12 -18.56 -43.16
N ASP A 82 1.44 -18.50 -43.37
CA ASP A 82 2.37 -17.73 -42.55
C ASP A 82 1.93 -16.27 -42.54
N ASN A 83 1.38 -15.81 -41.42
CA ASN A 83 1.32 -14.38 -41.16
C ASN A 83 2.62 -13.97 -40.45
N PRO A 84 3.35 -12.97 -40.99
CA PRO A 84 4.54 -12.47 -40.34
C PRO A 84 4.16 -12.01 -38.94
N LEU A 85 5.02 -12.31 -37.96
CA LEU A 85 4.94 -11.83 -36.57
C LEU A 85 4.72 -10.32 -36.58
N ASP A 86 3.46 -9.92 -36.51
CA ASP A 86 3.06 -8.59 -36.11
C ASP A 86 3.32 -8.52 -34.60
N THR A 87 4.56 -8.19 -34.24
CA THR A 87 4.90 -7.78 -32.89
C THR A 87 4.37 -6.37 -32.64
N THR A 88 3.06 -6.18 -32.76
CA THR A 88 2.37 -5.13 -32.03
C THR A 88 2.49 -5.50 -30.55
N LYS A 89 3.46 -4.90 -29.85
CA LYS A 89 3.49 -4.92 -28.37
C LYS A 89 2.15 -4.37 -27.90
N ILE A 90 1.21 -5.27 -27.58
CA ILE A 90 0.00 -4.90 -26.86
C ILE A 90 0.47 -4.15 -25.60
N PRO A 91 0.01 -2.91 -25.34
CA PRO A 91 0.37 -2.21 -24.14
C PRO A 91 -0.13 -3.05 -22.96
N LYS A 92 0.82 -3.63 -22.21
CA LYS A 92 0.49 -4.46 -21.05
C LYS A 92 -0.28 -3.63 -20.05
N SER A 93 -1.43 -4.14 -19.60
CA SER A 93 -2.19 -3.45 -18.58
C SER A 93 -1.33 -3.24 -17.32
N PRO A 94 -1.52 -2.18 -16.52
CA PRO A 94 -0.75 -1.99 -15.29
C PRO A 94 -0.75 -3.22 -14.36
N CYS A 95 -1.88 -3.95 -14.29
CA CYS A 95 -2.00 -5.23 -13.60
C CYS A 95 -1.02 -6.29 -14.13
N GLU A 96 -0.93 -6.48 -15.45
CA GLU A 96 0.02 -7.44 -16.05
C GLU A 96 1.47 -7.05 -15.78
N GLN A 97 1.77 -5.75 -15.72
CA GLN A 97 3.11 -5.27 -15.45
C GLN A 97 3.55 -5.55 -14.02
N ILE A 98 2.71 -5.28 -13.02
CA ILE A 98 3.00 -5.62 -11.63
C ILE A 98 3.06 -7.13 -11.44
N LYS A 99 2.21 -7.91 -12.12
CA LYS A 99 2.33 -9.37 -12.09
C LYS A 99 3.68 -9.84 -12.61
N LYS A 100 4.12 -9.34 -13.77
CA LYS A 100 5.44 -9.66 -14.32
C LYS A 100 6.56 -9.24 -13.36
N GLN A 101 6.41 -8.11 -12.68
CA GLN A 101 7.38 -7.61 -11.73
C GLN A 101 7.44 -8.46 -10.46
N THR A 102 6.30 -8.83 -9.90
CA THR A 102 6.21 -9.64 -8.67
C THR A 102 6.71 -11.06 -8.87
N ILE A 103 6.79 -11.58 -10.10
CA ILE A 103 7.46 -12.87 -10.40
C ILE A 103 8.96 -12.71 -10.73
N ASN A 104 9.46 -11.49 -10.92
CA ASN A 104 10.87 -11.25 -11.23
C ASN A 104 11.75 -11.55 -10.00
N THR A 105 12.71 -12.46 -10.15
CA THR A 105 13.57 -12.91 -9.05
C THR A 105 14.39 -11.79 -8.42
N ASN A 106 14.91 -10.84 -9.21
CA ASN A 106 15.68 -9.71 -8.67
C ASN A 106 14.78 -8.78 -7.85
N TYR A 107 13.58 -8.48 -8.35
CA TYR A 107 12.60 -7.69 -7.61
C TYR A 107 12.17 -8.37 -6.31
N LYS A 108 11.83 -9.67 -6.35
CA LYS A 108 11.50 -10.46 -5.14
C LYS A 108 12.62 -10.40 -4.10
N ALA A 109 13.85 -10.62 -4.53
CA ALA A 109 15.01 -10.56 -3.64
C ALA A 109 15.15 -9.17 -2.98
N LYS A 110 14.78 -8.08 -3.66
CA LYS A 110 14.77 -6.73 -3.06
C LYS A 110 13.62 -6.53 -2.08
N ILE A 111 12.44 -7.07 -2.36
CA ILE A 111 11.32 -7.06 -1.41
C ILE A 111 11.69 -7.85 -0.16
N GLU A 112 12.19 -9.08 -0.29
CA GLU A 112 12.60 -9.92 0.85
C GLU A 112 13.72 -9.29 1.68
N ALA A 113 14.66 -8.59 1.04
CA ALA A 113 15.72 -7.87 1.74
C ALA A 113 15.19 -6.70 2.59
N LEU A 114 14.11 -6.04 2.15
CA LEU A 114 13.52 -4.89 2.84
C LEU A 114 12.40 -5.28 3.81
N ASP A 115 11.65 -6.34 3.51
CA ASP A 115 10.53 -6.85 4.30
C ASP A 115 11.04 -7.75 5.44
N ASN A 116 11.95 -7.18 6.22
CA ASN A 116 12.60 -7.84 7.34
C ASN A 116 12.51 -6.93 8.58
N PRO A 117 12.13 -7.43 9.76
CA PRO A 117 12.13 -6.65 10.99
C PRO A 117 13.46 -5.93 11.29
N SER A 118 14.61 -6.48 10.92
CA SER A 118 15.92 -5.83 11.13
C SER A 118 16.08 -4.54 10.31
N VAL A 119 15.37 -4.43 9.18
CA VAL A 119 15.36 -3.26 8.30
C VAL A 119 14.20 -2.32 8.66
N LEU A 120 12.99 -2.86 8.86
CA LEU A 120 11.81 -2.07 9.18
C LEU A 120 11.87 -1.38 10.56
N ASN A 121 12.72 -1.87 11.48
CA ASN A 121 12.96 -1.25 12.79
C ASN A 121 14.16 -0.29 12.81
N LEU A 122 14.77 0.00 11.66
CA LEU A 122 15.75 1.08 11.56
C LEU A 122 15.10 2.44 11.81
N LYS A 123 15.93 3.46 12.02
CA LYS A 123 15.49 4.86 12.17
C LYS A 123 15.56 5.67 10.87
N LYS A 124 15.99 5.02 9.78
CA LYS A 124 16.14 5.62 8.45
C LYS A 124 15.61 4.65 7.42
N GLU A 125 14.87 5.19 6.46
CA GLU A 125 14.40 4.43 5.32
C GLU A 125 15.58 3.98 4.46
N THR A 126 15.42 2.80 3.86
CA THR A 126 16.39 2.19 2.95
C THR A 126 15.65 1.72 1.71
N GLY A 127 16.37 1.47 0.63
CA GLY A 127 15.74 1.10 -0.62
C GLY A 127 16.69 0.83 -1.76
N PHE A 128 16.09 0.58 -2.92
CA PHE A 128 16.78 0.34 -4.19
C PHE A 128 16.11 1.15 -5.30
N SER A 129 16.90 1.62 -6.26
CA SER A 129 16.44 2.10 -7.56
C SER A 129 16.57 0.99 -8.58
N GLU A 130 15.68 0.95 -9.57
CA GLU A 130 15.75 0.03 -10.70
C GLU A 130 15.90 0.83 -12.01
N SER A 131 16.96 0.55 -12.75
CA SER A 131 17.16 1.12 -14.09
C SER A 131 16.24 0.48 -15.13
N LYS A 132 16.06 1.15 -16.28
CA LYS A 132 15.38 0.60 -17.47
C LYS A 132 16.02 -0.71 -17.96
N THR A 133 17.30 -0.94 -17.65
CA THR A 133 18.01 -2.21 -17.94
C THR A 133 17.76 -3.32 -16.91
N GLY A 134 17.02 -3.03 -15.83
CA GLY A 134 16.69 -3.99 -14.76
C GLY A 134 17.79 -4.15 -13.70
N VAL A 135 18.75 -3.24 -13.65
CA VAL A 135 19.81 -3.22 -12.62
C VAL A 135 19.27 -2.51 -11.39
N PHE A 136 19.42 -3.16 -10.24
CA PHE A 136 19.08 -2.57 -8.94
C PHE A 136 20.30 -1.97 -8.26
N THR A 137 20.18 -0.72 -7.82
CA THR A 137 21.23 0.01 -7.09
C THR A 137 20.68 0.45 -5.75
N GLU A 138 21.45 0.25 -4.67
CA GLU A 138 21.08 0.74 -3.34
C GLU A 138 20.91 2.26 -3.34
N LEU A 139 19.87 2.72 -2.66
CA LEU A 139 19.62 4.14 -2.44
C LEU A 139 20.32 4.56 -1.14
N SER A 140 21.12 5.61 -1.21
CA SER A 140 21.72 6.19 -0.01
C SER A 140 20.67 6.91 0.81
N SER A 141 20.68 6.73 2.12
CA SER A 141 19.87 7.55 3.04
C SER A 141 20.10 9.03 2.77
N ALA A 142 19.04 9.85 2.84
CA ALA A 142 19.17 11.29 2.69
C ALA A 142 20.22 11.84 3.67
N VAL A 143 20.94 12.89 3.26
CA VAL A 143 21.97 13.51 4.10
C VAL A 143 21.35 13.89 5.44
N SER A 144 21.94 13.32 6.48
CA SER A 144 21.52 13.42 7.88
C SER A 144 21.30 14.86 8.34
N THR A 145 20.05 15.34 8.30
CA THR A 145 19.59 16.26 9.34
C THR A 145 19.00 15.41 10.46
N ASN A 146 19.09 15.87 11.71
CA ASN A 146 18.54 15.17 12.89
C ASN A 146 17.00 14.96 12.84
N SER A 147 16.34 15.31 11.73
CA SER A 147 14.89 15.34 11.56
C SER A 147 14.35 14.54 10.37
N SER A 148 15.19 14.06 9.43
CA SER A 148 14.70 13.31 8.27
C SER A 148 15.02 11.82 8.37
N ASP A 149 13.97 11.00 8.44
CA ASP A 149 14.07 9.54 8.31
C ASP A 149 14.02 9.12 6.83
N GLY A 150 13.74 10.07 5.93
CA GLY A 150 13.37 9.80 4.54
C GLY A 150 14.54 9.37 3.67
N LEU A 151 14.21 8.69 2.58
CA LEU A 151 15.11 8.30 1.51
C LEU A 151 15.07 9.32 0.37
N THR A 152 16.20 9.56 -0.29
CA THR A 152 16.22 10.36 -1.52
C THR A 152 16.45 9.47 -2.72
N VAL A 153 15.57 9.56 -3.71
CA VAL A 153 15.70 8.88 -4.99
C VAL A 153 16.23 9.88 -6.03
N THR A 154 17.45 9.67 -6.51
CA THR A 154 17.97 10.46 -7.63
C THR A 154 17.29 10.03 -8.91
N VAL A 155 16.37 10.86 -9.41
CA VAL A 155 15.65 10.58 -10.66
C VAL A 155 16.55 10.86 -11.86
N THR A 156 16.61 9.90 -12.78
CA THR A 156 17.35 10.01 -14.03
C THR A 156 16.47 9.48 -15.19
N PRO A 157 16.75 9.83 -16.45
CA PRO A 157 16.01 9.28 -17.60
C PRO A 157 16.10 7.75 -17.76
N SER A 158 17.10 7.13 -17.12
CA SER A 158 17.29 5.69 -17.10
C SER A 158 16.63 5.00 -15.92
N LEU A 159 16.05 5.73 -14.97
CA LEU A 159 15.29 5.18 -13.85
C LEU A 159 13.91 4.73 -14.33
N LYS A 160 13.50 3.50 -14.01
CA LYS A 160 12.12 3.04 -14.20
C LYS A 160 11.40 2.77 -12.88
N GLY A 161 12.14 2.58 -11.79
CA GLY A 161 11.57 2.06 -10.57
C GLY A 161 12.30 2.49 -9.32
N TYR A 162 11.60 2.53 -8.20
CA TYR A 162 12.22 2.55 -6.89
C TYR A 162 11.44 1.64 -5.91
N ILE A 163 12.15 1.14 -4.91
CA ILE A 163 11.61 0.34 -3.82
C ILE A 163 12.19 0.91 -2.52
N HIS A 164 11.37 1.21 -1.52
CA HIS A 164 11.85 1.68 -0.23
C HIS A 164 10.99 1.20 0.92
N THR A 165 11.53 1.33 2.14
CA THR A 165 10.83 0.95 3.37
C THR A 165 10.13 2.14 4.01
N HIS A 166 8.96 1.93 4.60
CA HIS A 166 8.44 2.81 5.65
C HIS A 166 8.58 2.14 7.02
N LEU A 167 9.14 2.89 7.97
CA LEU A 167 9.63 2.36 9.24
C LEU A 167 8.52 2.04 10.26
N ASN A 168 8.85 1.18 11.21
CA ASN A 168 8.05 0.93 12.40
C ASN A 168 8.08 2.11 13.38
N ASN A 169 7.22 2.04 14.39
CA ASN A 169 7.25 3.04 15.45
C ASN A 169 8.54 2.84 16.26
N TYR A 170 9.19 3.93 16.63
CA TYR A 170 10.42 3.86 17.41
C TYR A 170 10.53 5.03 18.39
N LEU A 171 11.33 4.84 19.44
CA LEU A 171 11.60 5.86 20.44
C LEU A 171 12.53 6.93 19.86
N THR A 172 12.13 8.19 19.97
CA THR A 172 12.96 9.32 19.52
C THR A 172 14.22 9.49 20.37
N GLY A 173 14.21 8.97 21.61
CA GLY A 173 15.25 9.22 22.61
C GLY A 173 15.03 10.53 23.38
N THR A 174 13.91 11.20 23.16
CA THR A 174 13.48 12.40 23.89
C THR A 174 12.24 12.10 24.73
N PHE A 175 11.97 12.94 25.74
CA PHE A 175 10.84 12.80 26.65
C PHE A 175 9.96 14.06 26.59
N ASN A 176 8.67 13.91 26.91
CA ASN A 176 7.78 15.06 27.11
C ASN A 176 7.98 15.67 28.51
N ASP A 177 7.30 16.77 28.79
CA ASP A 177 7.38 17.48 30.09
C ASP A 177 6.93 16.61 31.29
N ALA A 178 6.16 15.56 31.03
CA ALA A 178 5.74 14.57 32.04
C ALA A 178 6.76 13.44 32.25
N GLY A 179 7.90 13.47 31.55
CA GLY A 179 8.95 12.45 31.64
C GLY A 179 8.63 11.16 30.87
N GLU A 180 7.64 11.18 29.97
CA GLU A 180 7.27 10.02 29.14
C GLU A 180 8.07 10.04 27.82
N PRO A 181 8.59 8.89 27.35
CA PRO A 181 9.37 8.84 26.13
C PRO A 181 8.50 9.13 24.90
N LEU A 182 8.99 10.02 24.04
CA LEU A 182 8.33 10.35 22.78
C LEU A 182 8.52 9.22 21.76
N ILE A 183 7.41 8.82 21.15
CA ILE A 183 7.37 7.76 20.13
C ILE A 183 7.11 8.41 18.77
N LYS A 184 8.04 8.23 17.83
CA LYS A 184 7.80 8.57 16.43
C LYS A 184 6.93 7.49 15.79
N LYS A 185 5.87 7.91 15.11
CA LYS A 185 4.87 7.03 14.48
C LYS A 185 4.81 7.31 12.97
N PRO A 186 5.74 6.73 12.17
CA PRO A 186 5.71 6.87 10.72
C PRO A 186 4.38 6.39 10.11
N ILE A 187 3.96 7.03 9.02
CA ILE A 187 2.79 6.62 8.25
C ILE A 187 3.24 5.49 7.32
N ARG A 188 2.70 4.28 7.50
CA ARG A 188 3.04 3.07 6.72
C ARG A 188 2.29 3.01 5.39
N MET A 189 2.39 4.09 4.63
CA MET A 189 1.77 4.29 3.33
C MET A 189 2.51 5.40 2.61
N PHE A 190 2.50 5.36 1.28
CA PHE A 190 3.07 6.41 0.45
C PHE A 190 2.71 7.82 0.94
N SER A 191 3.70 8.68 0.90
CA SER A 191 3.66 10.10 1.18
C SER A 191 3.51 10.90 -0.11
N PRO A 192 3.20 12.21 -0.02
CA PRO A 192 3.23 13.10 -1.18
C PRO A 192 4.60 13.14 -1.89
N ALA A 193 5.70 13.00 -1.14
CA ALA A 193 7.05 12.98 -1.70
C ALA A 193 7.29 11.73 -2.56
N ASP A 194 6.77 10.57 -2.16
CA ASP A 194 6.90 9.34 -2.96
C ASP A 194 6.16 9.47 -4.30
N VAL A 195 4.96 10.05 -4.26
CA VAL A 195 4.20 10.37 -5.48
C VAL A 195 4.94 11.40 -6.32
N ASN A 196 5.57 12.40 -5.71
CA ASN A 196 6.42 13.37 -6.41
C ASN A 196 7.55 12.67 -7.17
N THR A 197 8.25 11.73 -6.53
CA THR A 197 9.32 10.95 -7.17
C THR A 197 8.81 10.23 -8.42
N LEU A 198 7.66 9.55 -8.33
CA LEU A 198 7.05 8.88 -9.49
C LEU A 198 6.70 9.88 -10.60
N MET A 199 6.18 11.06 -10.24
CA MET A 199 5.83 12.11 -11.20
C MET A 199 7.06 12.72 -11.87
N THR A 200 8.14 12.95 -11.13
CA THR A 200 9.42 13.41 -11.70
C THR A 200 10.02 12.35 -12.62
N MET A 201 9.87 11.06 -12.32
CA MET A 201 10.24 9.98 -13.25
C MET A 201 9.45 10.06 -14.56
N ALA A 202 8.13 10.31 -14.47
CA ALA A 202 7.29 10.50 -15.64
C ALA A 202 7.68 11.75 -16.44
N GLU A 203 8.00 12.85 -15.77
CA GLU A 203 8.49 14.09 -16.41
C GLU A 203 9.79 13.85 -17.21
N MET A 204 10.68 12.99 -16.70
CA MET A 204 11.94 12.64 -17.38
C MET A 204 11.78 11.57 -18.48
N ALA A 205 10.63 10.89 -18.57
CA ALA A 205 10.37 9.88 -19.58
C ALA A 205 9.95 10.53 -20.92
N THR A 206 10.96 11.01 -21.67
CA THR A 206 10.79 11.69 -22.97
C THR A 206 10.34 10.78 -24.11
N ASP A 207 10.46 9.47 -23.94
CA ASP A 207 9.98 8.45 -24.89
C ASP A 207 8.46 8.21 -24.80
N GLY A 208 7.77 8.84 -23.84
CA GLY A 208 6.35 8.65 -23.59
C GLY A 208 6.00 7.27 -23.04
N ASN A 209 7.00 6.43 -22.73
CA ASN A 209 6.79 5.10 -22.18
C ASN A 209 6.67 5.16 -20.66
N TYR A 210 5.46 5.47 -20.22
CA TYR A 210 5.10 5.57 -18.80
C TYR A 210 4.78 4.24 -18.13
N GLY A 211 4.41 3.23 -18.91
CA GLY A 211 3.84 2.00 -18.39
C GLY A 211 4.74 1.29 -17.38
N GLU A 212 6.06 1.39 -17.56
CA GLU A 212 7.05 0.71 -16.72
C GLU A 212 7.42 1.49 -15.45
N LEU A 213 6.88 2.69 -15.25
CA LEU A 213 7.21 3.56 -14.12
C LEU A 213 6.45 3.14 -12.86
N TYR A 214 7.20 2.83 -11.81
CA TYR A 214 6.63 2.39 -10.54
C TYR A 214 7.42 2.88 -9.31
N GLY A 215 6.73 2.93 -8.18
CA GLY A 215 7.33 3.06 -6.85
C GLY A 215 6.76 1.97 -5.94
N THR A 216 7.59 1.25 -5.19
CA THR A 216 7.14 0.26 -4.22
C THR A 216 7.54 0.65 -2.81
N MET A 217 6.58 0.65 -1.89
CA MET A 217 6.80 0.86 -0.47
C MET A 217 6.58 -0.44 0.29
N VAL A 218 7.56 -0.81 1.10
CA VAL A 218 7.59 -2.00 1.95
C VAL A 218 7.39 -1.57 3.39
N SER A 219 6.45 -2.19 4.10
CA SER A 219 6.22 -1.89 5.51
C SER A 219 5.57 -3.05 6.24
N SER A 220 5.58 -2.99 7.57
CA SER A 220 4.85 -3.96 8.41
C SER A 220 3.32 -3.92 8.24
N TYR A 221 2.76 -2.94 7.51
CA TYR A 221 1.33 -2.91 7.18
C TYR A 221 1.03 -3.60 5.83
N GLY A 222 2.07 -3.89 5.05
CA GLY A 222 2.01 -4.52 3.74
C GLY A 222 2.84 -3.77 2.70
N ASN A 223 2.97 -4.45 1.55
CA ASN A 223 3.76 -4.00 0.42
C ASN A 223 2.82 -3.40 -0.63
N TYR A 224 3.07 -2.14 -0.99
CA TYR A 224 2.24 -1.38 -1.90
C TYR A 224 3.08 -0.87 -3.06
N THR A 225 2.51 -0.86 -4.25
CA THR A 225 3.13 -0.31 -5.46
C THR A 225 2.22 0.75 -6.04
N ILE A 226 2.79 1.92 -6.36
CA ILE A 226 2.16 2.92 -7.22
C ILE A 226 2.74 2.82 -8.62
N MET A 227 1.88 2.99 -9.62
CA MET A 227 2.29 3.07 -11.03
C MET A 227 1.78 4.34 -11.67
N PHE A 228 2.54 4.88 -12.61
CA PHE A 228 2.06 5.96 -13.47
C PHE A 228 1.32 5.36 -14.67
N THR A 229 0.03 5.65 -14.76
CA THR A 229 -0.89 5.16 -15.79
C THR A 229 -1.56 6.30 -16.57
N GLY A 230 -1.11 7.53 -16.33
CA GLY A 230 -1.59 8.73 -16.99
C GLY A 230 -0.87 9.03 -18.30
N THR A 231 -1.03 10.27 -18.71
CA THR A 231 -0.43 10.88 -19.90
C THR A 231 0.48 12.04 -19.49
N ALA A 232 1.22 12.62 -20.43
CA ALA A 232 2.06 13.78 -20.16
C ALA A 232 1.31 14.94 -19.49
N SER A 233 0.02 15.14 -19.79
CA SER A 233 -0.80 16.20 -19.18
C SER A 233 -1.19 15.93 -17.73
N ASP A 234 -1.07 14.68 -17.26
CA ASP A 234 -1.38 14.29 -15.88
C ASP A 234 -0.20 14.49 -14.93
N ILE A 235 1.00 14.74 -15.46
CA ILE A 235 2.24 14.90 -14.70
C ILE A 235 2.16 16.20 -13.89
N LYS A 236 2.28 16.05 -12.57
CA LYS A 236 2.32 17.17 -11.61
C LYS A 236 3.42 16.91 -10.59
N THR A 237 4.33 17.86 -10.45
CA THR A 237 5.44 17.82 -9.49
C THR A 237 5.34 18.95 -8.46
N GLY A 238 6.21 18.95 -7.46
CA GLY A 238 6.23 19.91 -6.35
C GLY A 238 5.54 19.42 -5.07
N PHE A 239 5.37 18.10 -4.92
CA PHE A 239 4.74 17.47 -3.74
C PHE A 239 5.74 17.04 -2.64
N ASP A 240 7.02 17.41 -2.77
CA ASP A 240 8.13 17.04 -1.89
C ASP A 240 8.48 18.09 -0.83
N THR A 241 7.68 19.15 -0.70
CA THR A 241 7.94 20.21 0.28
C THR A 241 7.49 19.83 1.71
N GLN A 242 8.07 20.50 2.71
CA GLN A 242 7.65 20.33 4.11
C GLN A 242 6.15 20.62 4.30
N LYS A 243 5.59 21.59 3.56
CA LYS A 243 4.16 21.90 3.61
C LYS A 243 3.30 20.69 3.26
N TRP A 244 3.66 19.92 2.24
CA TRP A 244 2.91 18.71 1.86
C TRP A 244 3.02 17.61 2.91
N THR A 245 4.20 17.49 3.52
CA THR A 245 4.42 16.59 4.66
C THR A 245 3.51 16.95 5.82
N ASP A 246 3.49 18.23 6.22
CA ASP A 246 2.68 18.72 7.33
C ASP A 246 1.17 18.59 7.04
N ASP A 247 0.75 18.93 5.83
CA ASP A 247 -0.65 18.82 5.40
C ASP A 247 -1.12 17.35 5.41
N TYR A 248 -0.27 16.41 5.00
CA TYR A 248 -0.58 14.98 5.03
C TYR A 248 -0.68 14.43 6.46
N VAL A 249 0.25 14.81 7.33
CA VAL A 249 0.20 14.48 8.76
C VAL A 249 -1.06 15.06 9.41
N ALA A 250 -1.37 16.33 9.16
CA ALA A 250 -2.58 16.97 9.65
C ALA A 250 -3.85 16.31 9.10
N TYR A 251 -3.82 15.81 7.86
CA TYR A 251 -4.93 15.05 7.28
C TYR A 251 -5.11 13.70 7.98
N ARG A 252 -4.01 13.02 8.36
CA ARG A 252 -4.05 11.79 9.18
C ARG A 252 -4.59 12.03 10.58
N VAL A 253 -4.23 13.16 11.21
CA VAL A 253 -4.72 13.52 12.55
C VAL A 253 -6.23 13.80 12.53
N ARG A 254 -6.72 14.54 11.53
CA ARG A 254 -8.15 14.84 11.37
C ARG A 254 -9.01 13.62 11.01
N ASN A 255 -8.40 12.60 10.41
CA ASN A 255 -9.10 11.38 9.99
C ASN A 255 -8.55 10.15 10.72
N PRO A 256 -8.66 10.06 12.07
CA PRO A 256 -7.92 9.08 12.85
C PRO A 256 -8.37 7.63 12.62
N TYR A 257 -9.61 7.45 12.15
CA TYR A 257 -10.25 6.15 11.92
C TYR A 257 -10.17 5.65 10.47
N TRP A 258 -9.58 6.43 9.56
CA TRP A 258 -9.43 5.98 8.18
C TRP A 258 -8.30 4.96 8.06
N SER A 259 -8.49 3.96 7.20
CA SER A 259 -7.39 3.09 6.79
C SER A 259 -6.34 3.91 6.06
N PHE A 260 -5.09 3.45 6.07
CA PHE A 260 -4.01 4.10 5.34
C PHE A 260 -4.30 4.19 3.83
N GLU A 261 -4.90 3.14 3.25
CA GLU A 261 -5.34 3.14 1.84
C GLU A 261 -6.35 4.25 1.56
N LYS A 262 -7.37 4.42 2.43
CA LYS A 262 -8.38 5.47 2.27
C LYS A 262 -7.77 6.85 2.41
N LEU A 263 -6.92 7.04 3.42
CA LEU A 263 -6.20 8.29 3.65
C LEU A 263 -5.39 8.69 2.41
N PHE A 264 -4.54 7.80 1.91
CA PHE A 264 -3.67 8.07 0.77
C PHE A 264 -4.48 8.39 -0.49
N LEU A 265 -5.40 7.50 -0.87
CA LEU A 265 -6.18 7.68 -2.10
C LEU A 265 -7.05 8.96 -2.06
N THR A 266 -7.60 9.29 -0.90
CA THR A 266 -8.43 10.50 -0.75
C THR A 266 -7.56 11.76 -0.75
N PHE A 267 -6.38 11.72 -0.13
CA PHE A 267 -5.43 12.83 -0.17
C PHE A 267 -4.92 13.09 -1.61
N LEU A 268 -4.59 12.02 -2.34
CA LEU A 268 -4.18 12.08 -3.74
C LEU A 268 -5.26 12.76 -4.61
N LYS A 269 -6.53 12.36 -4.42
CA LYS A 269 -7.69 12.91 -5.14
C LYS A 269 -8.02 14.35 -4.75
N GLU A 270 -8.18 14.63 -3.45
CA GLU A 270 -8.78 15.88 -2.95
C GLU A 270 -7.76 16.99 -2.66
N LYS A 271 -6.52 16.63 -2.30
CA LYS A 271 -5.48 17.60 -1.89
C LYS A 271 -4.44 17.77 -2.97
N MET A 272 -3.94 16.67 -3.53
CA MET A 272 -2.92 16.73 -4.59
C MET A 272 -3.55 16.94 -5.98
N ASN A 273 -4.83 16.58 -6.15
CA ASN A 273 -5.52 16.61 -7.44
C ASN A 273 -4.72 15.90 -8.54
N VAL A 274 -4.16 14.74 -8.19
CA VAL A 274 -3.34 13.92 -9.07
C VAL A 274 -4.22 12.90 -9.79
N GLN A 275 -3.99 12.77 -11.09
CA GLN A 275 -4.57 11.74 -11.95
C GLN A 275 -3.44 10.85 -12.48
N GLY A 276 -3.79 9.69 -13.04
CA GLY A 276 -2.80 8.81 -13.65
C GLY A 276 -1.85 8.13 -12.66
N VAL A 277 -2.19 8.07 -11.37
CA VAL A 277 -1.46 7.26 -10.38
C VAL A 277 -2.40 6.22 -9.80
N GLU A 278 -2.02 4.96 -9.91
CA GLU A 278 -2.80 3.83 -9.43
C GLU A 278 -2.08 3.09 -8.30
N LEU A 279 -2.82 2.71 -7.26
CA LEU A 279 -2.31 2.00 -6.10
C LEU A 279 -2.61 0.50 -6.19
N TYR A 280 -1.60 -0.30 -5.88
CA TYR A 280 -1.67 -1.75 -5.84
C TYR A 280 -1.15 -2.27 -4.52
N LYS A 281 -1.79 -3.30 -3.97
CA LYS A 281 -1.32 -4.05 -2.81
C LYS A 281 -0.82 -5.42 -3.29
N ILE A 282 0.39 -5.78 -2.90
CA ILE A 282 0.95 -7.11 -3.12
C ILE A 282 0.70 -7.91 -1.85
N LYS A 283 -0.05 -9.02 -1.95
CA LYS A 283 -0.26 -9.95 -0.83
C LYS A 283 0.88 -10.95 -0.74
N ASP A 284 1.03 -11.57 0.42
CA ASP A 284 2.06 -12.58 0.71
C ASP A 284 2.01 -13.78 -0.24
N ASN A 285 0.81 -14.14 -0.72
CA ASN A 285 0.60 -15.20 -1.70
C ASN A 285 0.90 -14.77 -3.16
N GLY A 286 1.48 -13.58 -3.37
CA GLY A 286 1.77 -13.01 -4.69
C GLY A 286 0.56 -12.42 -5.43
N THR A 287 -0.64 -12.47 -4.85
CA THR A 287 -1.83 -11.84 -5.46
C THR A 287 -1.71 -10.33 -5.43
N VAL A 288 -1.92 -9.70 -6.58
CA VAL A 288 -1.93 -8.24 -6.74
C VAL A 288 -3.37 -7.73 -6.70
N GLN A 289 -3.65 -6.78 -5.81
CA GLN A 289 -4.95 -6.11 -5.73
C GLN A 289 -4.83 -4.64 -6.11
N LYS A 290 -5.61 -4.19 -7.08
CA LYS A 290 -5.80 -2.75 -7.32
C LYS A 290 -6.67 -2.16 -6.22
N LYS A 291 -6.27 -0.97 -5.73
CA LYS A 291 -6.98 -0.21 -4.69
C LYS A 291 -7.50 1.10 -5.28
N THR A 292 -8.81 1.34 -5.20
CA THR A 292 -9.45 2.54 -5.74
C THR A 292 -10.46 3.12 -4.75
N LEU A 293 -10.91 4.35 -4.98
CA LEU A 293 -12.06 4.91 -4.28
C LEU A 293 -13.32 4.70 -5.11
N ASN A 294 -14.41 4.30 -4.45
CA ASN A 294 -15.73 4.34 -5.05
C ASN A 294 -16.34 5.75 -5.00
N SER A 295 -17.57 5.88 -5.49
CA SER A 295 -18.33 7.14 -5.49
C SER A 295 -18.51 7.76 -4.10
N ASN A 296 -18.50 6.94 -3.04
CA ASN A 296 -18.62 7.37 -1.65
C ASN A 296 -17.27 7.56 -0.94
N ASN A 297 -16.17 7.63 -1.70
CA ASN A 297 -14.80 7.70 -1.17
C ASN A 297 -14.45 6.54 -0.20
N ASN A 298 -15.05 5.36 -0.39
CA ASN A 298 -14.64 4.15 0.30
C ASN A 298 -13.69 3.34 -0.58
N VAL A 299 -12.71 2.69 0.06
CA VAL A 299 -11.74 1.86 -0.66
C VAL A 299 -12.43 0.64 -1.23
N GLN A 300 -12.25 0.41 -2.52
CA GLN A 300 -12.56 -0.82 -3.22
C GLN A 300 -11.27 -1.56 -3.57
N SER A 301 -11.35 -2.88 -3.58
CA SER A 301 -10.26 -3.77 -3.96
C SER A 301 -10.73 -4.68 -5.07
N SER A 302 -9.92 -4.80 -6.12
CA SER A 302 -10.14 -5.76 -7.19
C SER A 302 -8.86 -6.52 -7.45
N ASP A 303 -8.94 -7.84 -7.48
CA ASP A 303 -7.79 -8.67 -7.83
C ASP A 303 -7.45 -8.48 -9.31
N CYS A 304 -6.17 -8.35 -9.61
CA CYS A 304 -5.72 -8.29 -11.00
C CYS A 304 -6.00 -9.65 -11.69
N PRO A 305 -6.61 -9.67 -12.90
CA PRO A 305 -6.96 -10.91 -13.62
C PRO A 305 -5.78 -11.87 -13.73
N GLN A 306 -5.98 -13.14 -13.36
CA GLN A 306 -4.97 -14.22 -13.40
C GLN A 306 -4.51 -14.53 -14.81
#